data_AF-A0A537JQ26-F1
#
_entry.id   AF-A0A537JQ26-F1
#
_cell.length_a   1.000
_cell.length_b   1.000
_cell.length_c   1.000
_cell.angle_alpha   90.00
_cell.angle_beta   90.00
_cell.angle_gamma   90.00
#
_symmetry.space_group_name_H-M   'P 1'
#
loop_
_entity.id
_entity.type
_entity.pdbx_description
1 polymer ?
#
loop_
_entity_poly.entity_id
_entity_poly.type
_entity_poly.pdbx_seq_one_letter_code
_entity_poly.pdbx_strand_id
1 'polypeptide(L)'
;MKTFQSKIDIGVNAKKVWDTMIHPDSYKEWVNVAWPGSYYEGNWGPGQNVKFISPGRGGTLVQIVEYRPYEYILAEHVAVINADGTEDRDSESAKNWIGTTESYTFHQVNGKTELETEMNTNPEWGQMFADSMPKALAKLKEICERK
;
A
#
# COMPACT_ATOMS: atom_id res chain seq x y z
N MET A 1 -0.71 5.73 -18.33
CA MET A 1 -0.72 4.92 -17.10
C MET A 1 -1.00 3.47 -17.45
N LYS A 2 -0.44 2.54 -16.68
CA LYS A 2 -0.65 1.10 -16.80
C LYS A 2 -0.99 0.54 -15.41
N THR A 3 -1.82 -0.48 -15.41
CA THR A 3 -2.20 -1.20 -14.20
C THR A 3 -1.23 -2.35 -13.93
N PHE A 4 -0.73 -2.44 -12.70
CA PHE A 4 0.11 -3.53 -12.19
C PHE A 4 -0.62 -4.22 -11.06
N GLN A 5 -0.86 -5.51 -11.19
CA GLN A 5 -1.65 -6.29 -10.23
C GLN A 5 -0.78 -7.33 -9.54
N SER A 6 -1.05 -7.59 -8.27
CA SER A 6 -0.48 -8.70 -7.51
C SER A 6 -1.55 -9.30 -6.62
N LYS A 7 -1.61 -10.63 -6.58
CA LYS A 7 -2.60 -11.39 -5.80
C LYS A 7 -1.93 -12.36 -4.85
N ILE A 8 -2.56 -12.61 -3.71
CA ILE A 8 -2.14 -13.66 -2.79
C ILE A 8 -3.31 -14.26 -2.02
N ASP A 9 -3.29 -15.59 -1.86
CA ASP A 9 -4.21 -16.31 -0.98
C ASP A 9 -3.68 -16.34 0.46
N ILE A 10 -4.50 -15.91 1.41
CA ILE A 10 -4.18 -15.87 2.83
C ILE A 10 -5.20 -16.72 3.59
N GLY A 11 -4.72 -17.65 4.41
CA GLY A 11 -5.48 -18.69 5.10
C GLY A 11 -6.29 -18.22 6.31
N VAL A 12 -6.67 -16.95 6.36
CA VAL A 12 -7.49 -16.34 7.42
C VAL A 12 -8.56 -15.43 6.81
N ASN A 13 -9.53 -15.01 7.62
CA ASN A 13 -10.62 -14.14 7.17
C ASN A 13 -10.15 -12.72 6.81
N ALA A 14 -10.97 -11.99 6.05
CA ALA A 14 -10.62 -10.68 5.50
C ALA A 14 -10.39 -9.65 6.61
N LYS A 15 -11.12 -9.76 7.73
CA LYS A 15 -10.92 -8.91 8.89
C LYS A 15 -9.49 -9.03 9.44
N LYS A 16 -8.97 -10.24 9.62
CA LYS A 16 -7.61 -10.45 10.12
C LYS A 16 -6.57 -9.92 9.13
N VAL A 17 -6.75 -10.16 7.83
CA VAL A 17 -5.85 -9.62 6.80
C VAL A 17 -5.85 -8.09 6.83
N TRP A 18 -7.04 -7.48 6.82
CA TRP A 18 -7.24 -6.05 6.87
C TRP A 18 -6.57 -5.42 8.09
N ASP A 19 -6.91 -5.89 9.29
CA ASP A 19 -6.37 -5.36 10.54
C ASP A 19 -4.84 -5.50 10.58
N THR A 20 -4.30 -6.62 10.06
CA THR A 20 -2.84 -6.82 9.97
C THR A 20 -2.19 -5.89 8.95
N MET A 21 -2.84 -5.64 7.81
CA MET A 21 -2.29 -4.79 6.76
C MET A 21 -2.16 -3.32 7.23
N ILE A 22 -3.20 -2.81 7.90
CA ILE A 22 -3.28 -1.40 8.30
C ILE A 22 -2.76 -1.11 9.72
N HIS A 23 -2.40 -2.12 10.52
CA HIS A 23 -1.90 -1.88 11.87
C HIS A 23 -0.42 -1.42 11.81
N PRO A 24 0.00 -0.39 12.59
CA PRO A 24 1.33 0.22 12.45
C PRO A 24 2.50 -0.76 12.60
N ASP A 25 2.43 -1.66 13.57
CA ASP A 25 3.54 -2.59 13.86
C ASP A 25 3.70 -3.68 12.79
N SER A 26 2.59 -4.27 12.36
CA SER A 26 2.60 -5.27 11.27
C SER A 26 2.87 -4.62 9.93
N TYR A 27 2.43 -3.38 9.70
CA TYR A 27 2.78 -2.60 8.51
C TYR A 27 4.29 -2.53 8.32
N LYS A 28 5.00 -2.04 9.35
CA LYS A 28 6.46 -1.98 9.35
C LYS A 28 7.08 -3.34 9.04
N GLU A 29 6.52 -4.43 9.57
CA GLU A 29 7.07 -5.76 9.31
C GLU A 29 6.86 -6.23 7.87
N TRP A 30 5.66 -6.09 7.30
CA TRP A 30 5.37 -6.62 5.97
C TRP A 30 5.94 -5.78 4.83
N VAL A 31 6.03 -4.45 5.00
CA VAL A 31 6.67 -3.60 3.98
C VAL A 31 8.19 -3.69 4.02
N ASN A 32 8.81 -3.99 5.17
CA ASN A 32 10.26 -3.91 5.34
C ASN A 32 11.07 -4.85 4.42
N VAL A 33 10.47 -5.95 3.94
CA VAL A 33 11.12 -6.85 2.97
C VAL A 33 11.28 -6.22 1.59
N ALA A 34 10.43 -5.25 1.24
CA ALA A 34 10.42 -4.53 -0.02
C ALA A 34 11.01 -3.12 0.14
N TRP A 35 10.59 -2.42 1.19
CA TRP A 35 10.98 -1.06 1.53
C TRP A 35 11.48 -1.01 2.98
N PRO A 36 12.80 -1.24 3.19
CA PRO A 36 13.37 -1.36 4.53
C PRO A 36 13.21 -0.09 5.36
N GLY A 37 12.77 -0.26 6.62
CA GLY A 37 12.56 0.82 7.57
C GLY A 37 11.33 1.69 7.29
N SER A 38 10.53 1.36 6.28
CA SER A 38 9.35 2.14 5.93
C SER A 38 8.23 1.99 6.95
N TYR A 39 7.50 3.08 7.17
CA TYR A 39 6.35 3.17 8.07
C TYR A 39 5.32 4.10 7.45
N TYR A 40 4.17 4.24 8.10
CA TYR A 40 3.20 5.25 7.72
C TYR A 40 2.81 6.15 8.90
N GLU A 41 2.34 7.35 8.58
CA GLU A 41 1.72 8.30 9.50
C GLU A 41 0.35 8.71 8.97
N GLY A 42 -0.58 9.03 9.87
CA GLY A 42 -1.96 9.38 9.52
C GLY A 42 -2.96 8.27 9.82
N ASN A 43 -4.17 8.43 9.28
CA ASN A 43 -5.29 7.54 9.59
C ASN A 43 -5.87 6.95 8.30
N TRP A 44 -6.21 5.66 8.36
CA TRP A 44 -7.00 5.01 7.33
C TRP A 44 -8.47 5.34 7.55
N GLY A 45 -9.11 5.94 6.54
CA GLY A 45 -10.53 6.27 6.60
C GLY A 45 -10.93 7.17 5.42
N PRO A 46 -12.23 7.28 5.10
CA PRO A 46 -12.69 8.02 3.93
C PRO A 46 -12.25 9.49 4.00
N GLY A 47 -11.59 9.97 2.94
CA GLY A 47 -11.07 11.33 2.82
C GLY A 47 -9.85 11.64 3.71
N GLN A 48 -9.37 10.66 4.49
CA GLN A 48 -8.18 10.82 5.32
C GLN A 48 -6.91 10.69 4.49
N ASN A 49 -5.83 11.24 5.04
CA ASN A 49 -4.51 11.24 4.42
C ASN A 49 -3.57 10.29 5.18
N VAL A 50 -2.78 9.53 4.41
CA VAL A 50 -1.75 8.63 4.92
C VAL A 50 -0.42 8.97 4.24
N LYS A 51 0.62 9.17 5.04
CA LYS A 51 1.99 9.38 4.56
C LYS A 51 2.74 8.08 4.67
N PHE A 52 3.18 7.51 3.56
CA PHE A 52 4.09 6.37 3.54
C PHE A 52 5.52 6.90 3.45
N ILE A 53 6.33 6.61 4.46
CA ILE A 53 7.65 7.23 4.65
C ILE A 53 8.71 6.15 4.68
N SER A 54 9.76 6.35 3.87
CA SER A 54 10.99 5.57 3.87
C SER A 54 12.14 6.46 4.36
N PRO A 55 12.64 6.28 5.61
CA PRO A 55 13.66 7.13 6.20
C PRO A 55 14.87 7.35 5.29
N GLY A 56 15.20 8.61 5.01
CA GLY A 56 16.34 9.00 4.16
C GLY A 56 16.17 8.70 2.66
N ARG A 57 15.01 8.18 2.23
CA ARG A 57 14.69 7.86 0.82
C ARG A 57 13.47 8.62 0.30
N GLY A 58 12.73 9.30 1.19
CA GLY A 58 11.49 9.98 0.85
C GLY A 58 10.28 9.09 1.04
N GLY A 59 9.22 9.32 0.28
CA GLY A 59 7.95 8.64 0.46
C GLY A 59 6.85 9.22 -0.41
N THR A 60 5.61 8.98 -0.01
CA THR A 60 4.44 9.51 -0.70
C THR A 60 3.33 9.85 0.27
N LEU A 61 2.55 10.86 -0.07
CA LEU A 61 1.30 11.17 0.59
C LEU A 61 0.14 10.68 -0.28
N VAL A 62 -0.77 9.93 0.33
CA VAL A 62 -2.00 9.46 -0.31
C VAL A 62 -3.23 10.01 0.39
N GLN A 63 -4.31 10.16 -0.37
CA GLN A 63 -5.66 10.36 0.15
C GLN A 63 -6.46 9.07 -0.05
N ILE A 64 -7.18 8.63 0.97
CA ILE A 64 -8.07 7.47 0.90
C ILE A 64 -9.39 7.89 0.26
N VAL A 65 -9.56 7.56 -1.02
CA VAL A 65 -10.72 7.91 -1.85
C VAL A 65 -11.89 6.99 -1.53
N GLU A 66 -11.65 5.69 -1.41
CA GLU A 66 -12.65 4.72 -0.97
C GLU A 66 -12.13 3.88 0.20
N TYR A 67 -13.02 3.62 1.15
CA TYR A 67 -12.73 2.83 2.33
C TYR A 67 -13.95 2.00 2.70
N ARG A 68 -14.00 0.76 2.18
CA ARG A 68 -15.03 -0.24 2.49
C ARG A 68 -14.39 -1.31 3.38
N PRO A 69 -14.63 -1.27 4.70
CA PRO A 69 -13.99 -2.16 5.65
C PRO A 69 -14.06 -3.63 5.24
N TYR A 70 -12.91 -4.31 5.27
CA TYR A 70 -12.75 -5.73 4.95
C TYR A 70 -13.04 -6.12 3.50
N GLU A 71 -13.26 -5.14 2.62
CA GLU A 71 -13.62 -5.38 1.22
C GLU A 71 -12.71 -4.62 0.25
N TYR A 72 -12.51 -3.31 0.47
CA TYR A 72 -11.83 -2.47 -0.51
C TYR A 72 -11.23 -1.21 0.09
N ILE A 73 -10.02 -0.86 -0.35
CA ILE A 73 -9.41 0.46 -0.14
C ILE A 73 -8.93 0.99 -1.48
N LEU A 74 -9.20 2.26 -1.77
CA LEU A 74 -8.60 3.00 -2.87
C LEU A 74 -7.87 4.21 -2.30
N ALA A 75 -6.59 4.32 -2.59
CA ALA A 75 -5.72 5.42 -2.24
C ALA A 75 -5.25 6.12 -3.52
N GLU A 76 -5.31 7.45 -3.53
CA GLU A 76 -4.77 8.29 -4.62
C GLU A 76 -3.54 9.03 -4.11
N HIS A 77 -2.46 9.00 -4.90
CA HIS A 77 -1.24 9.74 -4.58
C HIS A 77 -1.43 11.23 -4.85
N VAL A 78 -1.19 12.07 -3.84
CA VAL A 78 -1.45 13.53 -3.89
C VAL A 78 -0.20 14.38 -3.66
N ALA A 79 0.90 13.79 -3.21
CA ALA A 79 2.22 14.43 -3.18
C ALA A 79 3.33 13.38 -3.08
N VAL A 80 4.53 13.76 -3.54
CA VAL A 80 5.76 13.02 -3.24
C VAL A 80 6.36 13.57 -1.95
N ILE A 81 6.94 12.72 -1.11
CA ILE A 81 7.69 13.14 0.07
C ILE A 81 9.17 13.02 -0.28
N ASN A 82 9.91 14.12 -0.19
CA ASN A 82 11.34 14.16 -0.44
C ASN A 82 12.13 13.54 0.72
N ALA A 83 13.42 13.26 0.50
CA ALA A 83 14.29 12.69 1.52
C ALA A 83 14.46 13.58 2.76
N ASP A 84 14.26 14.89 2.63
CA ASP A 84 14.26 15.86 3.72
C ASP A 84 12.90 15.97 4.45
N GLY A 85 11.91 15.18 4.02
CA GLY A 85 10.56 15.15 4.58
C GLY A 85 9.61 16.20 4.01
N THR A 86 10.05 17.04 3.07
CA THR A 86 9.18 18.04 2.43
C THR A 86 8.22 17.39 1.44
N GLU A 87 7.01 17.92 1.36
CA GLU A 87 6.01 17.50 0.37
C GLU A 87 6.23 18.27 -0.92
N ASP A 88 6.37 17.54 -2.03
CA ASP A 88 6.50 18.08 -3.37
C ASP A 88 5.28 17.74 -4.21
N ARG A 89 4.71 18.79 -4.82
CA ARG A 89 3.56 18.71 -5.71
C ARG A 89 3.83 19.33 -7.08
N ASP A 90 5.00 19.94 -7.26
CA ASP A 90 5.26 20.86 -8.36
C ASP A 90 6.34 20.36 -9.31
N SER A 91 7.27 19.51 -8.84
CA SER A 91 8.28 18.92 -9.71
C SER A 91 7.64 18.06 -10.81
N GLU A 92 8.40 17.82 -11.89
CA GLU A 92 7.96 16.89 -12.93
C GLU A 92 7.73 15.47 -12.38
N SER A 93 8.57 15.02 -11.45
CA SER A 93 8.39 13.72 -10.81
C SER A 93 7.10 13.67 -9.99
N ALA A 94 6.80 14.72 -9.22
CA ALA A 94 5.56 14.82 -8.46
C ALA A 94 4.33 14.89 -9.38
N LYS A 95 4.37 15.67 -10.45
CA LYS A 95 3.27 15.77 -11.43
C LYS A 95 2.99 14.45 -12.16
N ASN A 96 4.01 13.63 -12.38
CA ASN A 96 3.85 12.29 -12.96
C ASN A 96 3.35 11.25 -11.96
N TRP A 97 3.52 11.51 -10.66
CA TRP A 97 3.11 10.62 -9.58
C TRP A 97 1.71 10.94 -9.05
N ILE A 98 1.35 12.22 -9.00
CA ILE A 98 0.05 12.69 -8.53
C ILE A 98 -1.06 12.17 -9.47
N GLY A 99 -2.14 11.67 -8.88
CA GLY A 99 -3.26 11.06 -9.60
C GLY A 99 -3.05 9.60 -9.97
N THR A 100 -1.90 9.00 -9.62
CA THR A 100 -1.75 7.54 -9.65
C THR A 100 -2.47 6.93 -8.45
N THR A 101 -2.96 5.70 -8.59
CA THR A 101 -3.78 5.06 -7.55
C THR A 101 -3.22 3.73 -7.11
N GLU A 102 -3.42 3.41 -5.84
CA GLU A 102 -3.16 2.11 -5.24
C GLU A 102 -4.47 1.60 -4.62
N SER A 103 -4.87 0.36 -4.95
CA SER A 103 -6.06 -0.24 -4.36
C SER A 103 -5.81 -1.64 -3.83
N TYR A 104 -6.59 -2.00 -2.81
CA TYR A 104 -6.54 -3.26 -2.09
C TYR A 104 -7.94 -3.85 -2.05
N THR A 105 -8.14 -5.00 -2.70
CA THR A 105 -9.42 -5.70 -2.74
C THR A 105 -9.32 -7.02 -1.97
N PHE A 106 -10.26 -7.26 -1.06
CA PHE A 106 -10.29 -8.41 -0.18
C PHE A 106 -11.47 -9.31 -0.58
N HIS A 107 -11.17 -10.46 -1.17
CA HIS A 107 -12.18 -11.45 -1.54
C HIS A 107 -12.18 -12.59 -0.54
N GLN A 108 -13.17 -12.61 0.36
CA GLN A 108 -13.30 -13.69 1.33
C GLN A 108 -14.07 -14.88 0.75
N VAL A 109 -13.46 -16.07 0.78
CA VAL A 109 -14.07 -17.33 0.34
C VAL A 109 -13.73 -18.43 1.35
N ASN A 110 -14.74 -19.10 1.91
CA ASN A 110 -14.57 -20.23 2.83
C ASN A 110 -13.64 -19.95 4.03
N GLY A 111 -13.70 -18.74 4.60
CA GLY A 111 -12.87 -18.33 5.75
C GLY A 111 -11.41 -18.00 5.41
N LYS A 112 -11.05 -18.01 4.12
CA LYS A 112 -9.77 -17.53 3.58
C LYS A 112 -10.00 -16.23 2.80
N THR A 113 -8.93 -15.51 2.49
CA THR A 113 -8.98 -14.25 1.76
C THR A 113 -7.99 -14.26 0.59
N GLU A 114 -8.49 -14.03 -0.62
CA GLU A 114 -7.65 -13.57 -1.73
C GLU A 114 -7.51 -12.06 -1.59
N LEU A 115 -6.29 -11.58 -1.37
CA LEU A 115 -5.95 -10.16 -1.39
C LEU A 115 -5.40 -9.82 -2.78
N GLU A 116 -6.08 -8.93 -3.47
CA GLU A 116 -5.63 -8.33 -4.73
C GLU A 116 -5.15 -6.92 -4.46
N THR A 117 -3.98 -6.57 -5.00
CA THR A 117 -3.43 -5.22 -5.00
C THR A 117 -3.30 -4.74 -6.42
N GLU A 118 -3.67 -3.49 -6.65
CA GLU A 118 -3.61 -2.86 -7.96
C GLU A 118 -2.94 -1.49 -7.86
N MET A 119 -1.89 -1.29 -8.66
CA MET A 119 -1.20 -0.01 -8.80
C MET A 119 -1.41 0.53 -10.22
N ASN A 120 -2.11 1.65 -10.34
CA ASN A 120 -2.29 2.36 -11.60
C ASN A 120 -1.30 3.51 -11.67
N THR A 121 -0.20 3.33 -12.40
CA THR A 121 0.90 4.31 -12.44
C THR A 121 1.65 4.28 -13.77
N ASN A 122 2.68 5.10 -13.91
CA ASN A 122 3.56 5.07 -15.08
C ASN A 122 4.47 3.82 -15.05
N PRO A 123 4.81 3.23 -16.21
CA PRO A 123 5.52 1.95 -16.26
C PRO A 123 6.85 1.91 -15.50
N GLU A 124 7.58 3.03 -15.48
CA GLU A 124 8.87 3.16 -14.79
C GLU A 124 8.75 2.91 -13.29
N TRP A 125 7.69 3.44 -12.67
CA TRP A 125 7.40 3.21 -11.24
C TRP A 125 6.72 1.87 -11.03
N GLY A 126 5.78 1.51 -11.90
CA GLY A 126 4.98 0.31 -11.74
C GLY A 126 5.78 -0.99 -11.77
N GLN A 127 6.91 -1.03 -12.50
CA GLN A 127 7.79 -2.20 -12.49
C GLN A 127 8.42 -2.44 -11.11
N MET A 128 8.87 -1.37 -10.42
CA MET A 128 9.39 -1.48 -9.06
C MET A 128 8.35 -2.08 -8.10
N PHE A 129 7.08 -1.64 -8.22
CA PHE A 129 5.98 -2.19 -7.44
C PHE A 129 5.70 -3.65 -7.81
N ALA A 130 5.69 -4.00 -9.10
CA ALA A 130 5.47 -5.36 -9.56
C ALA A 130 6.53 -6.36 -9.04
N ASP A 131 7.77 -5.91 -8.84
CA ASP A 131 8.86 -6.75 -8.30
C ASP A 131 8.88 -6.83 -6.76
N SER A 132 8.32 -5.81 -6.08
CA SER A 132 8.45 -5.64 -4.63
C SER A 132 7.17 -6.01 -3.87
N MET A 133 6.00 -5.67 -4.42
CA MET A 133 4.70 -5.94 -3.82
C MET A 133 4.46 -7.44 -3.56
N PRO A 134 4.78 -8.39 -4.48
CA PRO A 134 4.61 -9.82 -4.20
C PRO A 134 5.41 -10.29 -2.98
N LYS A 135 6.61 -9.73 -2.74
CA LYS A 135 7.45 -10.07 -1.59
C LYS A 135 6.84 -9.54 -0.30
N ALA A 136 6.36 -8.30 -0.32
CA ALA A 136 5.66 -7.66 0.77
C ALA A 136 4.36 -8.43 1.15
N LEU A 137 3.57 -8.82 0.14
CA LEU A 137 2.37 -9.62 0.32
C LEU A 137 2.66 -11.01 0.90
N ALA A 138 3.74 -11.66 0.45
CA ALA A 138 4.18 -12.92 1.04
C ALA A 138 4.48 -12.75 2.54
N LYS A 139 5.14 -11.66 2.93
CA LYS A 139 5.39 -11.36 4.34
C LYS A 139 4.11 -11.07 5.12
N LEU A 140 3.17 -10.32 4.54
CA LEU A 140 1.84 -10.07 5.13
C LEU A 140 1.10 -11.39 5.39
N LYS A 141 1.12 -12.32 4.41
CA LYS A 141 0.54 -13.66 4.57
C LYS A 141 1.17 -14.39 5.76
N GLU A 142 2.50 -14.41 5.85
CA GLU A 142 3.19 -15.04 6.99
C GLU A 142 2.72 -14.46 8.32
N ILE A 143 2.60 -13.13 8.45
CA ILE A 143 2.16 -12.48 9.69
C ILE A 143 0.70 -12.86 10.00
N CYS A 144 -0.19 -12.84 9.01
CA CYS A 144 -1.59 -13.20 9.15
C CYS A 144 -1.78 -14.65 9.63
N GLU A 145 -0.92 -15.56 9.17
CA GLU A 145 -1.01 -17.00 9.43
C GLU A 145 -0.21 -17.46 10.66
N ARG A 146 0.54 -16.56 11.31
CA ARG A 146 1.14 -16.84 12.62
C ARG A 146 0.05 -17.16 13.64
N LYS A 147 0.35 -18.16 14.47
CA LYS A 147 -0.47 -18.62 15.60
C LYS A 147 -0.34 -17.68 16.79
#